data_AF-A0A7S1M189-F1
#
_entry.id   AF-A0A7S1M189-F1
#
_cell.length_a   1.000
_cell.length_b   1.000
_cell.length_c   1.000
_cell.angle_alpha   90.00
_cell.angle_beta   90.00
_cell.angle_gamma   90.00
#
_symmetry.space_group_name_H-M   'P 1'
#
loop_
_entity.id
_entity.type
_entity.pdbx_description
1 polymer ?
#
loop_
_entity_poly.entity_id
_entity_poly.type
_entity_poly.pdbx_seq_one_letter_code
_entity_poly.pdbx_strand_id
1 'polypeptide(L)'
;GTTGVPVLSEREFLALGASKGHPERRMASVLPGQTAALTMTSGTTGVPKCIMLSHDNLVYAATSWGAFLLSGEKPPVDGGGAVHTLATSPAPHVGSLIFELMLSL
;
A
#
# COMPACT_ATOMS: atom_id res chain seq x y z
N GLY A 1 13.93 14.09 -34.36
CA GLY A 1 13.79 12.64 -34.18
C GLY A 1 12.86 12.39 -33.02
N THR A 2 11.66 11.90 -33.30
CA THR A 2 10.64 11.61 -32.29
C THR A 2 11.05 10.36 -31.52
N THR A 3 11.49 10.53 -30.27
CA THR A 3 11.72 9.42 -29.34
C THR A 3 10.36 8.83 -28.94
N GLY A 4 9.88 7.86 -29.71
CA GLY A 4 8.62 7.17 -29.44
C GLY A 4 8.70 6.42 -28.11
N VAL A 5 7.79 6.72 -27.19
CA VAL A 5 7.61 5.92 -25.98
C VAL A 5 7.14 4.52 -26.42
N PRO A 6 7.82 3.44 -26.02
CA PRO A 6 7.41 2.09 -26.39
C PRO A 6 6.05 1.77 -25.76
N VAL A 7 5.06 1.44 -26.60
CA VAL A 7 3.75 0.93 -26.17
C VAL A 7 3.81 -0.59 -26.23
N LEU A 8 3.59 -1.24 -25.09
CA LEU A 8 3.59 -2.70 -24.98
C LEU A 8 2.14 -3.18 -24.86
N SER A 9 1.80 -4.25 -25.57
CA SER A 9 0.62 -5.04 -25.26
C SER A 9 0.77 -5.75 -23.91
N GLU A 10 -0.34 -6.09 -23.26
CA GLU A 10 -0.35 -6.83 -21.99
C GLU A 10 0.51 -8.10 -22.07
N ARG A 11 0.41 -8.84 -23.18
CA ARG A 11 1.18 -10.07 -23.40
C ARG A 11 2.69 -9.80 -23.48
N GLU A 12 3.10 -8.73 -24.16
CA GLU A 12 4.51 -8.32 -24.24
C GLU A 12 5.02 -7.86 -22.87
N PHE A 13 4.20 -7.11 -22.13
CA PHE A 13 4.52 -6.70 -20.76
C PHE A 13 4.71 -7.90 -19.82
N LEU A 14 3.80 -8.87 -19.85
CA LEU A 14 3.90 -10.10 -19.05
C LEU A 14 5.12 -10.95 -19.45
N ALA A 15 5.43 -11.03 -20.75
CA ALA A 15 6.61 -11.75 -21.24
C ALA A 15 7.94 -11.15 -20.72
N LEU A 16 8.00 -9.84 -20.49
CA LEU A 16 9.17 -9.20 -19.87
C LEU A 16 9.39 -9.67 -18.43
N GLY A 17 8.32 -9.96 -17.69
CA GLY A 17 8.37 -10.45 -16.31
C GLY A 17 8.78 -11.92 -16.18
N ALA A 18 8.52 -12.73 -17.21
CA ALA A 18 8.76 -14.18 -17.20
C ALA A 18 10.22 -14.58 -16.95
N SER A 19 11.17 -13.71 -17.32
CA SER A 19 12.62 -13.92 -17.08
C SER A 19 13.15 -13.26 -15.81
N LYS A 20 12.36 -12.40 -15.15
CA LYS A 20 12.81 -11.57 -14.02
C LYS A 20 12.54 -12.21 -12.64
N GLY A 21 13.16 -13.36 -12.44
CA GLY A 21 13.57 -13.91 -11.14
C GLY A 21 12.47 -14.35 -10.16
N HIS A 22 12.90 -15.13 -9.17
CA HIS A 22 12.11 -15.81 -8.13
C HIS A 22 11.21 -14.85 -7.30
N PRO A 23 9.91 -14.69 -7.62
CA PRO A 23 9.02 -13.80 -6.87
C PRO A 23 8.89 -14.22 -5.40
N GLU A 24 8.88 -15.54 -5.16
CA GLU A 24 8.90 -16.15 -3.82
C GLU A 24 10.06 -15.64 -2.96
N ARG A 25 11.24 -15.48 -3.56
CA ARG A 25 12.42 -14.99 -2.83
C ARG A 25 12.27 -13.52 -2.41
N ARG A 26 11.63 -12.70 -3.27
CA ARG A 26 11.34 -11.30 -2.95
C ARG A 26 10.30 -11.21 -1.84
N MET A 27 9.24 -11.99 -1.93
CA MET A 27 8.19 -12.07 -0.91
C MET A 27 8.77 -12.53 0.43
N ALA A 28 9.62 -13.55 0.44
CA ALA A 28 10.30 -14.04 1.64
C ALA A 28 11.29 -13.03 2.27
N SER A 29 11.71 -12.01 1.52
CA SER A 29 12.63 -10.97 2.01
C SER A 29 11.94 -9.72 2.58
N VAL A 30 10.60 -9.67 2.51
CA VAL A 30 9.81 -8.57 3.06
C VAL A 30 9.73 -8.68 4.59
N LEU A 31 10.08 -7.60 5.29
CA LEU A 31 10.05 -7.52 6.75
C LEU A 31 9.06 -6.45 7.23
N PRO A 32 8.42 -6.65 8.41
CA PRO A 32 7.70 -5.58 9.10
C PRO A 32 8.57 -4.32 9.24
N GLY A 33 7.96 -3.13 9.12
CA GLY A 33 8.67 -1.84 9.16
C GLY A 33 9.32 -1.39 7.85
N GLN A 34 9.50 -2.27 6.87
CA GLN A 34 9.94 -1.84 5.53
C GLN A 34 8.81 -1.11 4.80
N THR A 35 9.15 -0.03 4.08
CA THR A 35 8.20 0.75 3.28
C THR A 35 7.62 -0.10 2.16
N ALA A 36 6.29 -0.23 2.17
CA ALA A 36 5.51 -0.95 1.17
C ALA A 36 4.90 -0.01 0.12
N ALA A 37 4.46 1.18 0.54
CA ALA A 37 3.78 2.13 -0.33
C ALA A 37 4.15 3.59 0.01
N LEU A 38 4.10 4.45 -1.01
CA LEU A 38 4.20 5.89 -0.87
C LEU A 38 2.89 6.53 -1.30
N THR A 39 2.21 7.22 -0.39
CA THR A 39 1.04 8.01 -0.74
C THR A 39 1.44 9.46 -0.88
N MET A 40 1.30 10.00 -2.08
CA MET A 40 1.55 11.41 -2.35
C MET A 40 0.26 12.20 -2.15
N THR A 41 0.37 13.34 -1.48
CA THR A 41 -0.76 14.24 -1.23
C THR A 41 -0.44 15.58 -1.88
N SER A 42 -1.44 16.20 -2.52
CA SER A 42 -1.21 17.39 -3.36
C SER A 42 -0.61 18.56 -2.58
N GLY A 43 -0.72 18.57 -1.25
CA GLY A 43 -0.06 19.52 -0.35
C GLY A 43 -0.48 20.97 -0.61
N THR A 44 -1.09 21.65 0.35
CA THR A 44 -1.50 23.06 0.18
C THR A 44 -0.33 24.03 0.01
N THR A 45 0.92 23.57 0.13
CA THR A 45 2.16 24.35 0.05
C THR A 45 2.85 24.29 -1.31
N GLY A 46 2.22 23.69 -2.34
CA GLY A 46 2.77 23.60 -3.71
C GLY A 46 3.85 22.54 -3.92
N VAL A 47 4.45 22.04 -2.84
CA VAL A 47 5.34 20.86 -2.84
C VAL A 47 4.57 19.65 -2.30
N PRO A 48 4.28 18.64 -3.13
CA PRO A 48 3.61 17.42 -2.69
C PRO A 48 4.45 16.68 -1.63
N LYS A 49 3.80 16.21 -0.56
CA LYS A 49 4.45 15.43 0.52
C LYS A 49 4.08 13.96 0.41
N CYS A 50 5.10 13.10 0.44
CA CYS A 50 4.95 11.64 0.48
C CYS A 50 4.81 11.14 1.91
N ILE A 51 3.83 10.27 2.13
CA ILE A 51 3.68 9.47 3.34
C ILE A 51 4.23 8.08 3.04
N MET A 52 5.18 7.61 3.85
CA MET A 52 5.67 6.24 3.79
C MET A 52 4.77 5.34 4.62
N LEU A 53 4.24 4.29 4.00
CA LEU A 53 3.46 3.26 4.66
C LEU A 53 4.27 1.97 4.66
N SER A 54 4.53 1.40 5.84
CA SER A 54 5.19 0.12 5.97
C SER A 54 4.21 -1.05 5.81
N HIS A 55 4.75 -2.25 5.59
CA HIS A 55 3.94 -3.47 5.46
C HIS A 55 3.04 -3.73 6.67
N ASP A 56 3.57 -3.57 7.88
CA ASP A 56 2.83 -3.74 9.14
C ASP A 56 1.75 -2.66 9.34
N ASN A 57 1.99 -1.42 8.91
CA ASN A 57 0.96 -0.37 8.96
C ASN A 57 -0.24 -0.74 8.06
N LEU A 58 0.04 -1.27 6.86
CA LEU A 58 -1.00 -1.68 5.92
C LEU A 58 -1.80 -2.89 6.42
N VAL A 59 -1.10 -3.92 6.92
CA VAL A 59 -1.76 -5.11 7.48
C VAL A 59 -2.61 -4.73 8.69
N TYR A 60 -2.06 -3.94 9.63
CA TYR A 60 -2.79 -3.47 10.80
C TYR A 60 -4.06 -2.70 10.42
N ALA A 61 -3.94 -1.79 9.44
CA ALA A 61 -5.09 -1.03 8.97
C ALA A 61 -6.14 -1.94 8.33
N ALA A 62 -5.76 -2.84 7.42
CA ALA A 62 -6.70 -3.74 6.76
C ALA A 62 -7.42 -4.68 7.74
N THR A 63 -6.70 -5.27 8.70
CA THR A 63 -7.31 -6.16 9.69
C THR A 63 -8.23 -5.40 10.65
N SER A 64 -7.81 -4.21 11.10
CA SER A 64 -8.60 -3.39 12.03
C SER A 64 -9.89 -2.87 11.39
N TRP A 65 -9.80 -2.39 10.14
CA TRP A 65 -10.98 -1.93 9.40
C TRP A 65 -11.89 -3.09 8.98
N GLY A 66 -11.31 -4.23 8.59
CA GLY A 66 -12.08 -5.45 8.29
C GLY A 66 -12.88 -5.95 9.48
N ALA A 67 -12.27 -6.05 10.67
CA ALA A 67 -12.96 -6.44 11.91
C ALA A 67 -14.11 -5.49 12.26
N PHE A 68 -13.89 -4.18 12.11
CA PHE A 68 -14.93 -3.18 12.35
C PHE A 68 -16.09 -3.29 11.36
N LEU A 69 -15.80 -3.43 10.07
CA LEU A 69 -16.82 -3.45 9.02
C LEU A 69 -17.61 -4.76 8.97
N LEU A 70 -16.95 -5.90 9.23
CA LEU A 70 -17.57 -7.22 9.11
C LEU A 70 -18.21 -7.70 10.42
N SER A 71 -17.63 -7.35 11.57
CA SER A 71 -18.07 -7.85 12.88
C SER A 71 -18.62 -6.77 13.79
N GLY A 72 -18.51 -5.49 13.41
CA GLY A 72 -18.86 -4.36 14.29
C GLY A 72 -17.91 -4.18 15.47
N GLU A 73 -16.81 -4.93 15.51
CA GLU A 73 -15.83 -4.86 16.58
C GLU A 73 -15.04 -3.57 16.46
N LYS A 74 -15.10 -2.72 17.49
CA LYS A 74 -14.31 -1.50 17.50
C LYS A 74 -12.83 -1.90 17.50
N PRO A 75 -11.99 -1.35 16.61
CA PRO A 75 -10.59 -1.70 16.58
C PRO A 75 -9.95 -1.37 17.93
N PRO A 76 -9.04 -2.22 18.45
CA PRO A 76 -8.36 -1.97 19.70
C PRO A 76 -7.67 -0.60 19.64
N VAL A 77 -8.03 0.30 20.55
CA VAL A 77 -7.46 1.66 20.65
C VAL A 77 -6.42 1.69 21.78
N ASP A 78 -5.87 0.53 22.14
CA ASP A 78 -5.06 0.37 23.33
C ASP A 78 -3.76 1.17 23.20
N GLY A 79 -3.78 2.35 23.82
CA GLY A 79 -2.70 3.33 23.86
C GLY A 79 -1.54 2.90 24.75
N GLY A 80 -0.85 1.82 24.38
CA GLY A 80 0.20 1.19 25.19
C GLY A 80 1.52 0.87 24.49
N GLY A 81 1.69 1.15 23.20
CA GLY A 81 2.99 0.95 22.54
C GLY A 81 2.91 1.05 21.03
N ALA A 82 3.78 1.88 20.45
CA ALA A 82 3.93 2.20 19.02
C ALA A 82 2.65 2.69 18.31
N VAL A 83 2.64 3.96 17.90
CA VAL A 83 1.61 4.45 16.97
C VAL A 83 1.75 3.69 15.64
N HIS A 84 0.84 2.74 15.39
CA HIS A 84 0.89 1.91 14.19
C HIS A 84 0.31 2.59 12.94
N THR A 85 -0.48 3.66 13.09
CA THR A 85 -1.01 4.41 11.95
C THR A 85 -1.39 5.83 12.37
N LEU A 86 -0.85 6.84 11.67
CA LEU A 86 -1.31 8.23 11.74
C LEU A 86 -1.63 8.69 10.32
N ALA A 87 -2.92 8.74 9.97
CA ALA A 87 -3.37 9.19 8.66
C ALA A 87 -4.16 10.49 8.79
N THR A 88 -3.60 11.60 8.29
CA THR A 88 -4.26 12.93 8.28
C THR A 88 -4.48 13.45 6.84
N SER A 89 -4.82 12.58 5.90
CA SER A 89 -5.06 12.97 4.49
C SER A 89 -6.39 12.40 3.95
N PRO A 90 -6.99 13.01 2.91
CA PRO A 90 -8.38 12.79 2.58
C PRO A 90 -8.63 11.38 2.08
N ALA A 91 -9.78 10.87 2.52
CA ALA A 91 -10.21 9.48 2.60
C ALA A 91 -10.36 8.61 1.32
N PRO A 92 -10.19 9.04 0.04
CA PRO A 92 -10.37 8.10 -1.07
C PRO A 92 -9.17 7.20 -1.41
N HIS A 93 -7.94 7.71 -1.44
CA HIS A 93 -6.79 6.96 -2.01
C HIS A 93 -6.09 6.03 -1.02
N VAL A 94 -5.99 6.44 0.25
CA VAL A 94 -5.52 5.53 1.31
C VAL A 94 -6.60 4.51 1.64
N GLY A 95 -7.87 4.94 1.61
CA GLY A 95 -9.03 4.09 1.82
C GLY A 95 -9.14 2.97 0.77
N SER A 96 -8.95 3.29 -0.52
CA SER A 96 -8.98 2.26 -1.57
C SER A 96 -7.85 1.24 -1.42
N LEU A 97 -6.64 1.66 -1.03
CA LEU A 97 -5.51 0.75 -0.83
C LEU A 97 -5.72 -0.20 0.36
N ILE A 98 -6.31 0.31 1.45
CA ILE A 98 -6.68 -0.51 2.61
C ILE A 98 -7.83 -1.46 2.25
N PHE A 99 -8.81 -0.99 1.49
CA PHE A 99 -9.97 -1.78 1.09
C PHE A 99 -9.62 -2.89 0.09
N GLU A 100 -8.76 -2.60 -0.90
CA GLU A 100 -8.23 -3.62 -1.82
C GLU A 100 -7.42 -4.68 -1.07
N LEU A 101 -6.57 -4.26 -0.11
CA LEU A 101 -5.83 -5.20 0.71
C LEU A 101 -6.79 -6.07 1.54
N MET A 102 -7.81 -5.46 2.17
CA MET A 102 -8.83 -6.17 2.93
C MET A 102 -9.59 -7.20 2.08
N LEU A 103 -9.92 -6.91 0.82
CA LEU A 103 -10.58 -7.86 -0.07
C LEU A 103 -9.66 -8.97 -0.61
N SER A 104 -8.34 -8.78 -0.49
CA SER A 104 -7.32 -9.73 -0.96
C SER A 104 -6.80 -10.68 0.12
N LEU A 105 -7.09 -10.38 1.39
CA LEU A 105 -6.80 -11.20 2.57
C LEU A 105 -7.92 -12.20 2.81
#